data_AF-A0A9W8RF59-F1
#
_entry.id   AF-A0A9W8RF59-F1
#
_cell.length_a   1.000
_cell.length_b   1.000
_cell.length_c   1.000
_cell.angle_alpha   90.00
_cell.angle_beta   90.00
_cell.angle_gamma   90.00
#
_symmetry.space_group_name_H-M   'P 1'
#
loop_
_entity.id
_entity.type
_entity.pdbx_description
1 polymer ?
#
loop_
_entity_poly.entity_id
_entity_poly.type
_entity_poly.pdbx_seq_one_letter_code
_entity_poly.pdbx_strand_id
1 'polypeptide(L)'
;MFPGLPIYASKDLVTWTHIGNAINRAGQLSLQQSYTKVYGPDSAEEFMSAQGGLYAPSIRYHKGIFYIVFTSVIHKIELPSLENEFQNFILTTDDIWANEWSDPIFYDFFRIDTSLFWDDDDRVYLIGSAAHASETKIRQFEIDLRTGKKLPEE
;
A
#
# COMPACT_ATOMS: atom_id res chain seq x y z
N MET A 1 -4.92 0.16 14.83
CA MET A 1 -5.14 1.27 13.88
C MET A 1 -6.31 0.88 13.01
N PHE A 2 -7.51 1.41 13.26
CA PHE A 2 -8.70 1.21 12.43
C PHE A 2 -9.71 2.32 12.79
N PRO A 3 -10.37 2.98 11.83
CA PRO A 3 -10.23 2.81 10.38
C PRO A 3 -8.84 3.23 9.85
N GLY A 4 -8.51 2.87 8.61
CA GLY A 4 -7.21 3.10 7.98
C GLY A 4 -7.31 3.83 6.65
N LEU A 5 -6.20 4.44 6.23
CA LEU A 5 -6.09 5.27 5.01
C LEU A 5 -7.08 6.44 5.01
N PRO A 6 -6.89 7.44 5.89
CA PRO A 6 -7.75 8.61 5.92
C PRO A 6 -7.58 9.43 4.63
N ILE A 7 -8.70 9.83 4.05
CA ILE A 7 -8.77 10.62 2.82
C ILE A 7 -9.20 12.03 3.17
N TYR A 8 -8.42 13.01 2.69
CA TYR A 8 -8.71 14.43 2.84
C TYR A 8 -8.90 15.06 1.47
N ALA A 9 -9.84 16.00 1.38
CA ALA A 9 -10.10 16.77 0.16
C ALA A 9 -9.94 18.27 0.43
N SER A 10 -9.44 18.97 -0.58
CA SER A 10 -9.26 20.42 -0.58
C SER A 10 -9.52 20.97 -1.98
N LYS A 11 -10.01 22.21 -2.05
CA LYS A 11 -10.14 22.98 -3.30
C LYS A 11 -9.09 24.08 -3.43
N ASP A 12 -8.41 24.42 -2.34
CA ASP A 12 -7.48 25.54 -2.23
C ASP A 12 -6.05 25.11 -1.81
N LEU A 13 -5.85 23.82 -1.50
CA LEU A 13 -4.63 23.22 -0.95
C LEU A 13 -4.22 23.77 0.43
N VAL A 14 -5.07 24.58 1.06
CA VAL A 14 -4.86 25.20 2.38
C VAL A 14 -5.80 24.58 3.40
N THR A 15 -7.08 24.53 3.09
CA THR A 15 -8.14 23.99 3.95
C THR A 15 -8.42 22.56 3.53
N TRP A 16 -8.31 21.62 4.46
CA TRP A 16 -8.48 20.20 4.21
C TRP A 16 -9.61 19.63 5.07
N THR A 17 -10.56 18.94 4.42
CA THR A 17 -11.66 18.26 5.08
C THR A 17 -11.43 16.76 5.01
N HIS A 18 -11.52 16.06 6.14
CA HIS A 18 -11.53 14.60 6.18
C HIS A 18 -12.87 14.10 5.63
N ILE A 19 -12.82 13.29 4.57
CA ILE A 19 -14.03 12.84 3.84
C ILE A 19 -14.33 11.36 4.04
N GLY A 20 -13.39 10.59 4.61
CA GLY A 20 -13.57 9.16 4.82
C GLY A 20 -12.26 8.43 5.02
N ASN A 21 -12.36 7.10 5.16
CA ASN A 21 -11.21 6.21 5.28
C ASN A 21 -11.37 5.07 4.27
N ALA A 22 -10.34 4.77 3.49
CA ALA A 22 -10.45 3.73 2.46
C ALA A 22 -10.54 2.32 3.04
N ILE A 23 -9.95 2.10 4.22
CA ILE A 23 -10.12 0.89 5.02
C ILE A 23 -11.08 1.23 6.16
N ASN A 24 -12.37 0.97 5.93
CA ASN A 24 -13.43 1.29 6.86
C ASN A 24 -14.35 0.11 7.18
N ARG A 25 -14.13 -1.06 6.56
CA ARG A 25 -14.82 -2.32 6.87
C ARG A 25 -13.83 -3.34 7.44
N ALA A 26 -14.23 -4.04 8.49
CA ALA A 26 -13.41 -5.06 9.14
C ALA A 26 -12.97 -6.19 8.20
N GLY A 27 -13.74 -6.49 7.15
CA GLY A 27 -13.43 -7.53 6.17
C GLY A 27 -12.39 -7.14 5.11
N GLN A 28 -12.05 -5.85 4.97
CA GLN A 28 -11.11 -5.40 3.93
C GLN A 28 -9.67 -5.82 4.22
N LEU A 29 -9.21 -5.73 5.48
CA LEU A 29 -7.85 -6.08 5.83
C LEU A 29 -7.73 -6.39 7.32
N SER A 30 -7.09 -7.50 7.68
CA SER A 30 -6.73 -7.78 9.06
C SER A 30 -5.40 -7.10 9.41
N LEU A 31 -5.42 -6.21 10.40
CA LEU A 31 -4.24 -5.53 10.94
C LEU A 31 -3.76 -6.14 12.27
N GLN A 32 -4.27 -7.32 12.65
CA GLN A 32 -3.94 -7.97 13.92
C GLN A 32 -2.45 -8.32 14.03
N GLN A 33 -1.78 -8.55 12.89
CA GLN A 33 -0.36 -8.92 12.84
C GLN A 33 0.56 -7.72 12.53
N SER A 34 0.04 -6.50 12.61
CA SER A 34 0.78 -5.25 12.39
C SER A 34 1.46 -4.75 13.67
N TYR A 35 2.36 -5.56 14.25
CA TYR A 35 3.08 -5.20 15.48
C TYR A 35 4.36 -4.40 15.18
N THR A 36 4.97 -3.82 16.22
CA THR A 36 6.25 -3.12 16.12
C THR A 36 7.39 -4.10 16.45
N LYS A 37 8.35 -4.29 15.53
CA LYS A 37 9.62 -4.96 15.82
C LYS A 37 10.59 -3.96 16.44
N VAL A 38 11.25 -4.34 17.52
CA VAL A 38 12.34 -3.56 18.13
C VAL A 38 13.65 -4.30 17.84
N TYR A 39 14.61 -3.58 17.26
CA TYR A 39 15.94 -4.07 16.93
C TYR A 39 16.96 -3.37 17.83
N GLY A 40 17.87 -4.15 18.41
CA GLY A 40 18.93 -3.67 19.29
C GLY A 40 19.25 -4.71 20.37
N PRO A 41 20.43 -4.66 20.99
CA PRO A 41 20.72 -5.48 22.16
C PRO A 41 19.92 -4.98 23.37
N ASP A 42 19.51 -5.89 24.27
CA ASP A 42 18.68 -5.60 25.45
C ASP A 42 19.23 -4.48 26.37
N SER A 43 20.51 -4.12 26.22
CA SER A 43 21.25 -3.20 27.07
C SER A 43 21.79 -1.94 26.38
N ALA A 44 21.51 -1.70 25.09
CA ALA A 44 21.97 -0.47 24.42
C ALA A 44 21.03 0.71 24.66
N GLU A 45 21.58 1.92 24.67
CA GLU A 45 20.81 3.19 24.70
C GLU A 45 20.14 3.50 23.35
N GLU A 46 20.49 2.76 22.28
CA GLU A 46 19.97 2.93 20.93
C GLU A 46 19.20 1.69 20.48
N PHE A 47 17.87 1.82 20.41
CA PHE A 47 16.96 0.84 19.82
C PHE A 47 16.35 1.42 18.54
N MET A 48 16.15 0.56 17.54
CA MET A 48 15.42 0.90 16.32
C MET A 48 14.08 0.17 16.30
N SER A 49 12.98 0.92 16.21
CA SER A 49 11.64 0.35 16.07
C SER A 49 11.18 0.39 14.61
N ALA A 50 10.73 -0.74 14.07
CA ALA A 50 10.03 -0.81 12.79
C ALA A 50 8.57 -1.21 13.04
N GLN A 51 7.64 -0.35 12.61
CA GLN A 51 6.21 -0.60 12.74
C GLN A 51 5.71 -1.39 11.53
N GLY A 52 4.94 -2.45 11.78
CA GLY A 52 4.17 -3.11 10.73
C GLY A 52 2.85 -2.39 10.45
N GLY A 53 2.08 -2.96 9.54
CA GLY A 53 0.78 -2.46 9.14
C GLY A 53 0.88 -1.52 7.95
N LEU A 54 0.16 -0.41 8.03
CA LEU A 54 -0.11 0.43 6.89
C LEU A 54 1.09 1.35 6.56
N TYR A 55 1.80 1.10 5.43
CA TYR A 55 2.88 1.93 4.90
C TYR A 55 2.37 3.04 3.96
N ALA A 56 3.18 3.58 3.03
CA ALA A 56 2.80 4.70 2.19
C ALA A 56 1.74 4.30 1.13
N PRO A 57 0.58 4.98 1.07
CA PRO A 57 -0.37 4.84 -0.03
C PRO A 57 0.00 5.72 -1.23
N SER A 58 -0.43 5.30 -2.42
CA SER A 58 -0.59 6.19 -3.57
C SER A 58 -2.05 6.21 -4.01
N ILE A 59 -2.62 7.40 -4.21
CA ILE A 59 -3.95 7.58 -4.80
C ILE A 59 -3.84 8.15 -6.21
N ARG A 60 -4.62 7.60 -7.14
CA ARG A 60 -4.69 8.01 -8.55
C ARG A 60 -6.14 8.04 -9.01
N TYR A 61 -6.43 8.88 -10.00
CA TYR A 61 -7.73 8.94 -10.65
C TYR A 61 -7.54 8.69 -12.15
N HIS A 62 -8.29 7.75 -12.71
CA HIS A 62 -8.24 7.45 -14.13
C HIS A 62 -9.64 7.01 -14.61
N LYS A 63 -10.12 7.66 -15.69
CA LYS A 63 -11.39 7.34 -16.36
C LYS A 63 -12.59 7.10 -15.43
N GLY A 64 -12.83 8.00 -14.48
CA GLY A 64 -13.98 7.91 -13.58
C GLY A 64 -13.72 7.18 -12.27
N ILE A 65 -12.59 6.49 -12.14
CA ILE A 65 -12.31 5.62 -10.99
C ILE A 65 -11.11 6.15 -10.21
N PHE A 66 -11.24 6.18 -8.89
CA PHE A 66 -10.14 6.37 -7.95
C PHE A 66 -9.52 5.01 -7.61
N TYR A 67 -8.19 4.96 -7.60
CA TYR A 67 -7.39 3.80 -7.26
C TYR A 67 -6.46 4.18 -6.11
N ILE A 68 -6.48 3.39 -5.05
CA ILE A 68 -5.45 3.42 -4.00
C ILE A 68 -4.64 2.15 -4.12
N VAL A 69 -3.32 2.29 -4.27
CA VAL A 69 -2.38 1.17 -4.12
C VAL A 69 -1.57 1.34 -2.85
N PHE A 70 -1.26 0.20 -2.25
CA PHE A 70 -0.89 0.19 -0.85
C PHE A 70 -0.09 -1.05 -0.44
N THR A 71 0.79 -0.89 0.56
CA THR A 71 1.51 -2.01 1.18
C THR A 71 1.20 -2.15 2.67
N SER A 72 0.64 -3.29 3.07
CA SER A 72 0.57 -3.71 4.46
C SER A 72 1.75 -4.61 4.81
N VAL A 73 2.60 -4.18 5.75
CA VAL A 73 3.78 -4.95 6.18
C VAL A 73 3.43 -5.79 7.39
N ILE A 74 3.55 -7.10 7.25
CA ILE A 74 3.36 -8.05 8.34
C ILE A 74 4.71 -8.56 8.76
N HIS A 75 5.07 -8.28 10.00
CA HIS A 75 6.26 -8.84 10.58
C HIS A 75 5.98 -10.31 10.97
N LYS A 76 6.86 -11.27 10.67
CA LYS A 76 6.74 -12.65 11.20
C LYS A 76 7.47 -12.82 12.53
N ILE A 77 6.82 -13.51 13.48
CA ILE A 77 7.30 -13.75 14.87
C ILE A 77 7.99 -15.12 14.99
N GLU A 78 7.74 -16.05 14.06
CA GLU A 78 8.20 -17.44 14.17
C GLU A 78 9.21 -17.83 13.08
N LEU A 79 10.16 -18.71 13.44
CA LEU A 79 11.10 -19.36 12.53
C LEU A 79 10.34 -20.21 11.48
N PRO A 80 10.90 -20.45 10.28
CA PRO A 80 12.30 -20.23 9.89
C PRO A 80 12.60 -18.86 9.29
N SER A 81 11.60 -17.99 9.10
CA SER A 81 11.79 -16.70 8.43
C SER A 81 11.37 -15.53 9.34
N LEU A 82 12.36 -14.74 9.73
CA LEU A 82 12.18 -13.43 10.36
C LEU A 82 11.87 -12.32 9.34
N GLU A 83 11.76 -12.67 8.05
CA GLU A 83 11.49 -11.71 6.99
C GLU A 83 10.07 -11.16 7.07
N ASN A 84 9.93 -9.90 6.65
CA ASN A 84 8.64 -9.24 6.60
C ASN A 84 7.87 -9.75 5.37
N GLU A 85 6.57 -9.96 5.55
CA GLU A 85 5.63 -10.18 4.46
C GLU A 85 5.06 -8.84 4.01
N PHE A 86 4.94 -8.65 2.70
CA PHE A 86 4.43 -7.44 2.08
C PHE A 86 3.12 -7.77 1.38
N GLN A 87 2.00 -7.40 1.99
CA GLN A 87 0.68 -7.55 1.40
C GLN A 87 0.34 -6.28 0.62
N ASN A 88 0.55 -6.34 -0.69
CA ASN A 88 0.27 -5.26 -1.60
C ASN A 88 -1.11 -5.42 -2.23
N PHE A 89 -1.91 -4.35 -2.27
CA PHE A 89 -3.28 -4.41 -2.79
C PHE A 89 -3.80 -3.08 -3.36
N ILE A 90 -4.84 -3.21 -4.18
CA ILE A 90 -5.57 -2.11 -4.82
C ILE A 90 -6.95 -2.00 -4.17
N LEU A 91 -7.35 -0.78 -3.84
CA LEU A 91 -8.73 -0.41 -3.51
C LEU A 91 -9.26 0.54 -4.58
N THR A 92 -10.53 0.42 -4.94
CA THR A 92 -11.15 1.30 -5.92
C THR A 92 -12.46 1.90 -5.43
N THR A 93 -12.82 3.06 -5.97
CA THR A 93 -14.15 3.67 -5.84
C THR A 93 -14.43 4.57 -7.05
N ASP A 94 -15.67 4.68 -7.47
CA ASP A 94 -16.13 5.64 -8.48
C ASP A 94 -16.68 6.93 -7.85
N ASP A 95 -16.97 6.93 -6.55
CA ASP A 95 -17.35 8.12 -5.77
C ASP A 95 -16.52 8.25 -4.48
N ILE A 96 -15.52 9.14 -4.53
CA ILE A 96 -14.63 9.42 -3.40
C ILE A 96 -15.37 9.98 -2.16
N TRP A 97 -16.57 10.54 -2.33
CA TRP A 97 -17.37 11.14 -1.26
C TRP A 97 -18.33 10.16 -0.59
N ALA A 98 -18.63 9.02 -1.23
CA ALA A 98 -19.52 8.01 -0.70
C ALA A 98 -18.90 7.25 0.49
N ASN A 99 -17.57 7.31 0.65
CA ASN A 99 -16.82 6.49 1.61
C ASN A 99 -17.06 4.98 1.40
N GLU A 100 -17.35 4.59 0.15
CA GLU A 100 -17.54 3.21 -0.29
C GLU A 100 -16.36 2.79 -1.16
N TRP A 101 -15.54 1.87 -0.65
CA TRP A 101 -14.37 1.33 -1.35
C TRP A 101 -14.57 -0.13 -1.69
N SER A 102 -13.90 -0.64 -2.72
CA SER A 102 -13.89 -2.06 -3.06
C SER A 102 -13.29 -2.91 -1.94
N ASP A 103 -13.47 -4.23 -2.06
CA ASP A 103 -12.59 -5.18 -1.38
C ASP A 103 -11.20 -5.16 -2.05
N PRO A 104 -10.12 -5.53 -1.33
CA PRO A 104 -8.77 -5.45 -1.87
C PRO A 104 -8.54 -6.43 -3.02
N ILE A 105 -7.90 -5.93 -4.07
CA ILE A 105 -7.33 -6.77 -5.14
C ILE A 105 -5.83 -6.87 -4.85
N PHE A 106 -5.39 -8.03 -4.37
CA PHE A 106 -3.98 -8.27 -4.05
C PHE A 106 -3.14 -8.47 -5.31
N TYR A 107 -1.91 -7.96 -5.29
CA TYR A 107 -0.93 -8.18 -6.35
C TYR A 107 0.42 -8.57 -5.76
N ASP A 108 1.20 -9.29 -6.56
CA ASP A 108 2.54 -9.69 -6.17
C ASP A 108 3.53 -8.55 -6.44
N PHE A 109 4.06 -7.98 -5.37
CA PHE A 109 5.14 -7.03 -5.41
C PHE A 109 6.02 -7.24 -4.19
N PHE A 110 7.32 -7.44 -4.42
CA PHE A 110 8.28 -7.53 -3.34
C PHE A 110 8.68 -6.12 -2.92
N ARG A 111 8.34 -5.73 -1.68
CA ARG A 111 8.55 -4.42 -1.00
C ARG A 111 7.35 -3.46 -1.06
N ILE A 112 7.63 -2.15 -0.94
CA ILE A 112 6.74 -1.08 -0.47
C ILE A 112 6.65 0.05 -1.51
N ASP A 113 5.86 1.08 -1.17
CA ASP A 113 5.80 2.38 -1.86
C ASP A 113 5.39 2.25 -3.33
N THR A 114 4.36 1.44 -3.56
CA THR A 114 3.83 1.22 -4.90
C THR A 114 2.99 2.40 -5.39
N SER A 115 2.98 2.63 -6.70
CA SER A 115 2.13 3.59 -7.41
C SER A 115 1.68 3.01 -8.75
N LEU A 116 0.53 3.48 -9.24
CA LEU A 116 0.09 3.25 -10.62
C LEU A 116 0.49 4.44 -11.50
N PHE A 117 0.82 4.14 -12.75
CA PHE A 117 1.07 5.08 -13.83
C PHE A 117 0.31 4.59 -15.07
N TRP A 118 -0.51 5.45 -15.66
CA TRP A 118 -1.14 5.20 -16.96
C TRP A 118 -0.34 5.96 -18.01
N ASP A 119 0.05 5.25 -19.07
CA ASP A 119 0.72 5.84 -20.23
C ASP A 119 -0.31 6.32 -21.27
N ASP A 120 0.17 6.99 -22.31
CA ASP A 120 -0.67 7.62 -23.34
C ASP A 120 -1.47 6.62 -24.19
N ASP A 121 -1.10 5.33 -24.16
CA ASP A 121 -1.77 4.22 -24.84
C ASP A 121 -2.76 3.45 -23.94
N ASP A 122 -3.11 4.03 -22.79
CA ASP A 122 -3.98 3.45 -21.75
C ASP A 122 -3.41 2.21 -21.05
N ARG A 123 -2.15 1.81 -21.32
CA ARG A 123 -1.47 0.80 -20.52
C ARG A 123 -1.24 1.30 -19.11
N VAL A 124 -1.34 0.41 -18.14
CA VAL A 124 -1.12 0.73 -16.73
C VAL A 124 0.05 -0.05 -16.17
N TYR A 125 0.96 0.69 -15.57
CA TYR A 125 2.18 0.19 -14.97
C TYR A 125 2.12 0.35 -13.46
N LEU A 126 2.48 -0.72 -12.76
CA LEU A 126 2.79 -0.68 -11.34
C LEU A 126 4.28 -0.36 -11.17
N ILE A 127 4.58 0.62 -10.33
CA ILE A 127 5.93 1.06 -9.99
C ILE A 127 6.11 0.93 -8.47
N GLY A 128 7.28 0.55 -7.98
CA GLY A 128 7.58 0.60 -6.54
C GLY A 128 9.06 0.42 -6.21
N SER A 129 9.41 0.66 -4.95
CA SER A 129 10.76 0.38 -4.43
C SER A 129 10.95 -1.12 -4.31
N ALA A 130 11.99 -1.71 -4.90
CA ALA A 130 12.16 -3.17 -4.99
C ALA A 130 13.50 -3.69 -4.45
N ALA A 131 14.25 -2.86 -3.74
CA ALA A 131 15.60 -3.17 -3.29
C ALA A 131 15.69 -3.72 -1.84
N HIS A 132 16.74 -4.48 -1.56
CA HIS A 132 17.25 -4.68 -0.19
C HIS A 132 18.09 -3.48 0.25
N ALA A 133 18.22 -3.28 1.56
CA ALA A 133 19.05 -2.21 2.10
C ALA A 133 20.47 -2.27 1.52
N SER A 134 21.03 -1.08 1.27
CA SER A 134 22.21 -0.72 0.45
C SER A 134 22.01 -0.62 -1.06
N GLU A 135 20.86 -1.02 -1.60
CA GLU A 135 20.51 -0.80 -3.01
C GLU A 135 19.33 0.18 -3.14
N THR A 136 19.27 0.89 -4.27
CA THR A 136 18.12 1.72 -4.64
C THR A 136 17.66 1.28 -6.02
N LYS A 137 16.65 0.41 -6.05
CA LYS A 137 16.05 -0.11 -7.30
C LYS A 137 14.56 0.20 -7.29
N ILE A 138 14.10 0.77 -8.40
CA ILE A 138 12.68 0.90 -8.71
C ILE A 138 12.35 -0.20 -9.71
N ARG A 139 11.27 -0.94 -9.46
CA ARG A 139 10.76 -1.94 -10.41
C ARG A 139 9.46 -1.42 -11.02
N GLN A 140 9.31 -1.66 -12.32
CA GLN A 140 8.11 -1.35 -13.08
C GLN A 140 7.66 -2.59 -13.84
N PHE A 141 6.35 -2.80 -13.96
CA PHE A 141 5.75 -3.77 -14.87
C PHE A 141 4.29 -3.40 -15.18
N GLU A 142 3.80 -3.86 -16.34
CA GLU A 142 2.38 -3.70 -16.70
C GLU A 142 1.51 -4.65 -15.85
N ILE A 143 0.34 -4.19 -15.41
CA ILE A 143 -0.52 -4.91 -14.45
C ILE A 143 -1.98 -4.93 -14.92
N ASP A 144 -2.67 -6.06 -14.72
CA ASP A 144 -4.12 -6.13 -14.82
C ASP A 144 -4.76 -5.74 -13.48
N LEU A 145 -5.36 -4.54 -13.42
CA LEU A 145 -5.98 -4.00 -12.19
C LEU A 145 -7.19 -4.80 -11.70
N ARG A 146 -7.82 -5.63 -12.54
CA ARG A 146 -8.96 -6.47 -12.14
C ARG A 146 -8.52 -7.71 -11.39
N THR A 147 -7.33 -8.21 -11.71
CA THR A 147 -6.82 -9.48 -11.17
C THR A 147 -5.58 -9.31 -10.29
N GLY A 148 -4.94 -8.15 -10.32
CA GLY A 148 -3.67 -7.88 -9.64
C GLY A 148 -2.46 -8.58 -10.29
N LYS A 149 -2.62 -9.17 -11.47
CA LYS A 149 -1.55 -9.97 -12.10
C LYS A 149 -0.61 -9.08 -12.91
N LYS A 150 0.70 -9.29 -12.74
CA LYS A 150 1.73 -8.81 -13.67
C LYS A 150 1.45 -9.38 -15.06
N LEU A 151 1.44 -8.53 -16.07
CA LEU A 151 1.39 -8.92 -17.48
C LEU A 151 2.80 -9.29 -17.99
N PRO A 152 2.92 -10.23 -18.94
CA PRO A 152 4.21 -10.60 -19.53
C PRO A 152 4.84 -9.40 -20.27
N GLU A 153 6.17 -9.35 -20.25
CA GLU A 153 6.92 -8.40 -21.10
C GLU A 153 6.81 -8.87 -22.56
N GLU A 154 6.60 -7.92 -23.47
CA GLU A 154 6.55 -8.17 -24.93
C GLU A 154 7.92 -8.54 -25.51
#